data_AF-A0A9X8YN89-F1
#
_entry.id   AF-A0A9X8YN89-F1
#
_cell.length_a   1.000
_cell.length_b   1.000
_cell.length_c   1.000
_cell.angle_alpha   90.00
_cell.angle_beta   90.00
_cell.angle_gamma   90.00
#
_symmetry.space_group_name_H-M   'P 1'
#
loop_
_entity.id
_entity.type
_entity.pdbx_description
1 polymer ?
#
loop_
_entity_poly.entity_id
_entity_poly.type
_entity_poly.pdbx_seq_one_letter_code
_entity_poly.pdbx_strand_id
1 'polypeptide(L)'
;MNHATYAVPALNAAIRKTWRRLVPLMFAMYFIAFIDRVNVGFAKDAMAIDIALSQSAFALGAGIFFAAYALFGIPANLLMNRWGAKRWLSATTALWGALSACTGLVTNEQQFIVLRFLLGIAEAG
;
A
#
# COMPACT_ATOMS: atom_id res chain seq x y z
N MET A 1 11.56 -1.27 -26.00
CA MET A 1 11.36 0.17 -25.75
C MET A 1 12.64 0.89 -26.11
N ASN A 2 12.62 1.66 -27.21
CA ASN A 2 13.78 2.43 -27.65
C ASN A 2 14.08 3.51 -26.62
N HIS A 3 15.18 3.37 -25.88
CA HIS A 3 15.66 4.46 -25.04
C HIS A 3 16.03 5.61 -25.97
N ALA A 4 15.27 6.71 -25.94
CA ALA A 4 15.66 7.95 -26.57
C ALA A 4 17.05 8.30 -26.03
N THR A 5 18.08 8.16 -26.86
CA THR A 5 19.45 8.46 -26.46
C THR A 5 19.56 9.98 -26.38
N TYR A 6 19.58 10.53 -25.17
CA TYR A 6 19.72 11.97 -24.99
C TYR A 6 21.16 12.39 -25.34
N ALA A 7 21.34 13.61 -25.83
CA ALA A 7 22.65 14.14 -26.22
C ALA A 7 23.66 14.19 -25.05
N VAL A 8 23.19 14.08 -23.81
CA VAL A 8 24.02 14.12 -22.58
C VAL A 8 24.28 12.68 -22.08
N PRO A 9 25.53 12.15 -22.16
CA PRO A 9 25.84 10.78 -21.76
C PRO A 9 25.57 10.48 -20.27
N ALA A 10 25.81 11.45 -19.39
CA ALA A 10 25.57 11.32 -17.96
C ALA A 10 24.07 11.11 -17.63
N LEU A 11 23.18 11.75 -18.38
CA LEU A 11 21.73 11.60 -18.23
C LEU A 11 21.29 10.17 -18.61
N ASN A 12 21.80 9.63 -19.72
CA ASN A 12 21.51 8.25 -20.14
C ASN A 12 21.97 7.22 -19.10
N ALA A 13 23.14 7.43 -18.50
CA ALA A 13 23.67 6.57 -17.44
C ALA A 13 22.82 6.65 -16.15
N ALA A 14 22.41 7.86 -15.75
CA ALA A 14 21.54 8.07 -14.60
C ALA A 14 20.18 7.39 -14.80
N ILE A 15 19.52 7.60 -15.95
CA ILE A 15 18.24 6.96 -16.28
C ILE A 15 18.36 5.43 -16.23
N ARG A 16 19.40 4.86 -16.85
CA ARG A 16 19.63 3.41 -16.84
C ARG A 16 19.82 2.86 -15.43
N LYS A 17 20.57 3.57 -14.58
CA LYS A 17 20.79 3.19 -13.18
C LYS A 17 19.50 3.26 -12.37
N THR A 18 18.70 4.31 -12.58
CA THR A 18 17.39 4.49 -11.94
C THR A 18 16.43 3.39 -12.38
N TRP A 19 16.32 3.12 -13.68
CA TRP A 19 15.48 2.03 -14.20
C TRP A 19 15.84 0.68 -13.60
N ARG A 20 17.13 0.30 -13.61
CA ARG A 20 17.58 -1.00 -13.10
C ARG A 20 17.37 -1.19 -11.59
N ARG A 21 17.23 -0.11 -10.81
CA ARG A 21 17.09 -0.17 -9.35
C ARG A 21 15.66 0.10 -8.87
N LEU A 22 15.03 1.14 -9.41
CA LEU A 22 13.69 1.55 -8.97
C LEU A 22 12.60 0.70 -9.58
N VAL A 23 12.67 0.34 -10.86
CA VAL A 23 11.56 -0.35 -11.53
C VAL A 23 11.30 -1.74 -10.93
N PRO A 24 12.32 -2.60 -10.70
CA PRO A 24 12.09 -3.89 -10.03
C PRO A 24 11.54 -3.72 -8.61
N LEU A 25 12.01 -2.71 -7.88
CA LEU A 25 11.53 -2.41 -6.53
C LEU A 25 10.06 -1.97 -6.55
N MET A 26 9.70 -1.03 -7.42
CA MET A 26 8.32 -0.56 -7.56
C MET A 26 7.38 -1.68 -7.99
N PHE A 27 7.84 -2.57 -8.88
CA PHE A 27 7.06 -3.73 -9.30
C PHE A 27 6.82 -4.69 -8.13
N ALA A 28 7.85 -5.04 -7.37
CA ALA A 28 7.72 -5.90 -6.19
C ALA A 28 6.79 -5.28 -5.14
N MET A 29 6.92 -3.97 -4.87
CA MET A 29 6.05 -3.25 -3.95
C MET A 29 4.60 -3.26 -4.42
N TYR A 30 4.35 -2.99 -5.70
CA TYR A 30 3.01 -3.05 -6.27
C TYR A 30 2.40 -4.44 -6.17
N PHE A 31 3.21 -5.49 -6.40
CA PHE A 31 2.77 -6.87 -6.27
C PHE A 31 2.38 -7.23 -4.84
N ILE A 32 3.20 -6.83 -3.86
CA ILE A 32 2.88 -6.99 -2.44
C ILE A 32 1.61 -6.21 -2.09
N ALA A 33 1.42 -5.02 -2.66
CA ALA A 33 0.23 -4.20 -2.39
C ALA A 33 -1.04 -4.83 -2.93
N PHE A 34 -0.92 -5.46 -4.10
CA PHE A 34 -2.02 -6.24 -4.62
C PHE A 34 -2.35 -7.43 -3.73
N ILE A 35 -1.33 -8.17 -3.24
CA ILE A 35 -1.52 -9.28 -2.29
C ILE A 35 -2.23 -8.80 -1.03
N ASP A 36 -1.81 -7.67 -0.45
CA ASP A 36 -2.41 -7.15 0.78
C ASP A 36 -3.87 -6.73 0.61
N ARG A 37 -4.28 -6.34 -0.59
CA ARG A 37 -5.70 -6.03 -0.87
C ARG A 37 -6.56 -7.28 -0.97
N VAL A 38 -6.02 -8.36 -1.51
CA VAL A 38 -6.77 -9.61 -1.74
C VAL A 38 -6.67 -10.61 -0.59
N ASN A 39 -5.64 -10.52 0.27
CA ASN A 39 -5.36 -11.47 1.36
C ASN A 39 -6.58 -11.69 2.28
N VAL A 40 -7.29 -10.62 2.63
CA VAL A 40 -8.44 -10.63 3.52
C VAL A 40 -9.65 -11.29 2.86
N GLY A 41 -9.75 -11.28 1.53
CA GLY A 41 -10.73 -12.06 0.81
C GLY A 41 -10.54 -13.57 1.02
N PHE A 42 -9.29 -14.04 1.02
CA PHE A 42 -8.96 -15.44 1.32
C PHE A 42 -9.13 -15.79 2.79
N ALA A 43 -8.81 -14.86 3.69
CA ALA A 43 -8.93 -15.07 5.14
C ALA A 43 -10.37 -14.89 5.66
N LYS A 44 -11.32 -14.47 4.82
CA LYS A 44 -12.69 -14.11 5.24
C LYS A 44 -13.36 -15.22 6.05
N ASP A 45 -13.36 -16.45 5.53
CA ASP A 45 -14.07 -17.56 6.16
C ASP A 45 -13.39 -18.00 7.46
N ALA A 46 -12.06 -17.95 7.52
CA ALA A 46 -11.30 -18.18 8.75
C ALA A 46 -11.61 -17.11 9.82
N MET A 47 -11.60 -15.83 9.45
CA MET A 47 -11.95 -14.72 10.35
C MET A 47 -13.42 -14.79 10.80
N ALA A 48 -14.33 -15.28 9.96
CA ALA A 48 -15.72 -15.50 10.35
C ALA A 48 -15.85 -16.54 11.47
N ILE A 49 -14.98 -17.55 11.50
CA ILE A 49 -14.94 -18.59 12.55
C ILE A 49 -14.23 -18.08 13.80
N ASP A 50 -13.04 -17.49 13.66
CA ASP A 50 -12.14 -17.19 14.78
C ASP A 50 -12.56 -15.95 15.58
N ILE A 51 -12.99 -14.88 14.89
CA ILE A 51 -13.34 -13.59 15.52
C ILE A 51 -14.82 -13.24 15.37
N ALA A 52 -15.63 -14.21 14.93
CA ALA A 52 -17.05 -14.04 14.60
C ALA A 52 -17.30 -12.88 13.60
N LEU A 53 -16.42 -12.72 12.60
CA LEU A 53 -16.54 -11.65 11.61
C LEU A 53 -17.82 -11.78 10.78
N SER A 54 -18.76 -10.86 11.00
CA SER A 54 -20.00 -10.70 10.26
C SER A 54 -19.74 -10.22 8.83
N GLN A 55 -20.67 -10.57 7.95
CA GLN A 55 -20.57 -10.20 6.54
C GLN A 55 -20.69 -8.68 6.33
N SER A 56 -21.45 -7.98 7.18
CA SER A 56 -21.55 -6.53 7.17
C SER A 56 -20.24 -5.88 7.64
N ALA A 57 -19.60 -6.37 8.71
CA ALA A 57 -18.31 -5.87 9.16
C ALA A 57 -17.20 -6.11 8.13
N PHE A 58 -17.19 -7.27 7.48
CA PHE A 58 -16.28 -7.54 6.37
C PHE A 58 -16.48 -6.55 5.21
N ALA A 59 -17.72 -6.34 4.77
CA ALA A 59 -18.04 -5.40 3.69
C ALA A 59 -17.67 -3.96 4.05
N LEU A 60 -17.91 -3.55 5.30
CA LEU A 60 -17.51 -2.24 5.80
C LEU A 60 -15.98 -2.10 5.82
N GLY A 61 -15.24 -3.09 6.33
CA GLY A 61 -13.78 -3.08 6.33
C GLY A 61 -13.18 -3.05 4.91
N ALA A 62 -13.77 -3.76 3.96
CA ALA A 62 -13.36 -3.71 2.56
C ALA A 62 -13.64 -2.33 1.94
N GLY A 63 -14.81 -1.74 2.20
CA GLY A 63 -15.20 -0.44 1.64
C GLY A 63 -14.45 0.74 2.26
N ILE A 64 -14.28 0.74 3.60
CA ILE A 64 -13.67 1.84 4.33
C ILE A 64 -12.19 2.03 3.97
N PHE A 65 -11.50 0.94 3.62
CA PHE A 65 -10.15 0.98 3.09
C PHE A 65 -10.07 1.86 1.83
N PHE A 66 -10.94 1.61 0.84
CA PHE A 66 -10.95 2.40 -0.41
C PHE A 66 -11.41 3.84 -0.19
N ALA A 67 -12.36 4.05 0.72
CA ALA A 67 -12.80 5.40 1.09
C ALA A 67 -11.65 6.22 1.70
N ALA A 68 -10.92 5.64 2.65
CA ALA A 68 -9.73 6.26 3.23
C ALA A 68 -8.64 6.50 2.18
N TYR A 69 -8.35 5.50 1.34
CA TYR A 69 -7.38 5.63 0.26
C TYR A 69 -7.69 6.80 -0.66
N ALA A 70 -8.95 6.95 -1.08
CA ALA A 70 -9.38 8.03 -1.96
C ALA A 70 -9.31 9.39 -1.28
N LEU A 71 -9.78 9.50 -0.03
CA LEU A 71 -9.80 10.77 0.72
C LEU A 71 -8.38 11.27 1.02
N PHE A 72 -7.46 10.36 1.37
CA PHE A 72 -6.10 10.71 1.77
C PHE A 72 -5.11 10.72 0.61
N GLY A 73 -5.50 10.31 -0.59
CA GLY A 73 -4.63 10.33 -1.77
C GLY A 73 -4.08 11.71 -2.12
N ILE A 74 -4.93 12.75 -2.13
CA ILE A 74 -4.49 14.13 -2.43
C ILE A 74 -3.54 14.66 -1.32
N PRO A 75 -3.92 14.62 -0.03
CA PRO A 75 -3.02 14.99 1.07
C PRO A 75 -1.68 14.25 1.06
N ALA A 76 -1.70 12.94 0.81
CA ALA A 76 -0.50 12.11 0.81
C ALA A 76 0.47 12.50 -0.31
N ASN A 77 -0.04 12.77 -1.52
CA ASN A 77 0.78 13.23 -2.64
C ASN A 77 1.40 14.62 -2.38
N LEU A 78 0.66 15.52 -1.72
CA LEU A 78 1.20 16.82 -1.29
C LEU A 78 2.36 16.66 -0.29
N LEU A 79 2.22 15.75 0.67
CA LEU A 79 3.27 15.42 1.64
C LEU A 79 4.48 14.77 0.97
N MET A 80 4.26 13.87 0.00
CA MET A 80 5.32 13.26 -0.81
C MET A 80 6.15 14.33 -1.53
N ASN A 81 5.49 15.33 -2.12
CA ASN A 81 6.18 16.41 -2.81
C ASN A 81 7.02 17.27 -1.85
N ARG A 82 6.55 17.47 -0.60
CA ARG A 82 7.26 18.25 0.42
C ARG A 82 8.44 17.51 1.03
N TRP A 83 8.32 16.21 1.32
CA TRP A 83 9.34 15.43 2.02
C TRP A 83 10.27 14.63 1.10
N GLY A 84 9.92 14.57 -0.19
CA GLY A 84 10.65 13.87 -1.23
C GLY A 84 10.27 12.39 -1.31
N ALA A 85 10.11 11.90 -2.55
CA ALA A 85 9.62 10.56 -2.86
C ALA A 85 10.41 9.44 -2.14
N LYS A 86 11.73 9.55 -2.02
CA LYS A 86 12.55 8.48 -1.40
C LYS A 86 12.18 8.25 0.07
N ARG A 87 12.08 9.31 0.87
CA ARG A 87 11.79 9.21 2.31
C ARG A 87 10.34 8.87 2.54
N TRP A 88 9.45 9.51 1.76
CA TRP A 88 8.03 9.28 1.82
C TRP A 88 7.68 7.83 1.53
N LEU A 89 8.12 7.31 0.37
CA LEU A 89 7.87 5.94 -0.05
C LEU A 89 8.41 4.94 0.98
N SER A 90 9.61 5.15 1.54
CA SER A 90 10.13 4.25 2.58
C SER A 90 9.29 4.28 3.87
N ALA A 91 8.78 5.44 4.26
CA ALA A 91 8.01 5.61 5.49
C ALA A 91 6.61 5.00 5.34
N THR A 92 5.90 5.29 4.25
CA THR A 92 4.59 4.70 3.97
C THR A 92 4.72 3.20 3.79
N THR A 93 5.78 2.73 3.11
CA THR A 93 6.05 1.30 2.92
C THR A 93 6.36 0.54 4.23
N ALA A 94 6.98 1.20 5.20
CA ALA A 94 7.16 0.61 6.53
C ALA A 94 5.85 0.61 7.33
N LEU A 95 5.08 1.70 7.24
CA LEU A 95 3.84 1.88 7.99
C LEU A 95 2.76 0.88 7.59
N TRP A 96 2.40 0.81 6.31
CA TRP A 96 1.39 -0.14 5.85
C TRP A 96 1.83 -1.60 6.06
N GLY A 97 3.13 -1.93 5.94
CA GLY A 97 3.64 -3.27 6.21
C GLY A 97 3.50 -3.67 7.69
N ALA A 98 3.72 -2.73 8.60
CA ALA A 98 3.46 -2.93 10.02
C ALA A 98 1.96 -3.12 10.30
N LEU A 99 1.09 -2.31 9.69
CA LEU A 99 -0.37 -2.43 9.83
C LEU A 99 -0.89 -3.76 9.25
N SER A 100 -0.35 -4.20 8.11
CA SER A 100 -0.66 -5.51 7.52
C SER A 100 -0.28 -6.64 8.46
N ALA A 101 0.92 -6.60 9.07
CA ALA A 101 1.32 -7.57 10.09
C ALA A 101 0.40 -7.56 11.33
N CYS A 102 -0.03 -6.37 11.78
CA CYS A 102 -1.01 -6.25 12.87
C CYS A 102 -2.39 -6.83 12.53
N THR A 103 -2.75 -6.92 11.25
CA THR A 103 -4.03 -7.53 10.82
C THR A 103 -4.11 -9.02 11.19
N GLY A 104 -2.96 -9.71 11.25
CA GLY A 104 -2.90 -11.09 11.73
C GLY A 104 -3.08 -11.27 13.25
N LEU A 105 -3.10 -10.17 14.01
CA LEU A 105 -3.26 -10.17 15.49
C LEU A 105 -4.65 -9.72 15.93
N VAL A 106 -5.57 -9.55 14.99
CA VAL A 106 -6.93 -9.07 15.27
C VAL A 106 -7.74 -10.14 16.00
N THR A 107 -8.46 -9.73 17.02
CA THR A 107 -9.34 -10.61 17.82
C THR A 107 -10.81 -10.21 17.77
N ASN A 108 -11.16 -9.10 17.13
CA ASN A 108 -12.55 -8.65 17.00
C ASN A 108 -12.81 -7.83 15.72
N GLU A 109 -14.07 -7.68 15.35
CA GLU A 109 -14.48 -6.98 14.13
C GLU A 109 -14.07 -5.50 14.10
N GLN A 110 -14.10 -4.82 15.25
CA GLN A 110 -13.80 -3.39 15.33
C GLN A 110 -12.31 -3.12 15.05
N GLN A 111 -11.43 -3.94 15.60
CA GLN A 111 -9.99 -3.92 15.31
C GLN A 111 -9.72 -4.15 13.82
N PHE A 112 -10.44 -5.11 13.21
CA PHE A 112 -10.37 -5.32 11.76
C PHE A 112 -10.74 -4.06 10.98
N ILE A 113 -11.89 -3.44 11.26
CA ILE A 113 -12.36 -2.23 10.57
C ILE A 113 -11.38 -1.06 10.75
N VAL A 114 -10.89 -0.84 11.98
CA VAL A 114 -9.92 0.22 12.28
C VAL A 114 -8.61 0.00 11.54
N LEU A 115 -8.07 -1.22 11.55
CA LEU A 115 -6.84 -1.53 10.81
C LEU A 115 -7.03 -1.33 9.31
N ARG A 116 -8.17 -1.73 8.74
CA ARG A 116 -8.47 -1.49 7.32
C ARG A 116 -8.53 -0.01 6.98
N PHE A 117 -9.10 0.81 7.85
CA PHE A 117 -9.10 2.27 7.67
C PHE A 117 -7.68 2.84 7.69
N LEU A 118 -6.88 2.49 8.71
CA LEU A 118 -5.50 2.96 8.84
C LEU A 118 -4.62 2.50 7.67
N LEU A 119 -4.80 1.26 7.21
CA LEU A 119 -4.11 0.70 6.05
C LEU A 119 -4.45 1.49 4.78
N GLY A 120 -5.72 1.88 4.60
CA GLY A 120 -6.15 2.72 3.48
C GLY A 120 -5.49 4.11 3.48
N ILE A 121 -5.33 4.73 4.66
CA ILE A 121 -4.57 5.97 4.81
C ILE A 121 -3.09 5.75 4.45
N ALA A 122 -2.50 4.67 4.93
CA ALA A 122 -1.08 4.39 4.73
C ALA A 122 -0.73 4.05 3.27
N GLU A 123 -1.60 3.31 2.57
CA GLU A 123 -1.42 2.97 1.15
C GLU A 123 -1.70 4.14 0.20
N ALA A 124 -2.38 5.20 0.65
CA ALA A 124 -2.69 6.36 -0.18
C ALA A 124 -1.44 7.16 -0.63
N GLY A 125 -0.28 6.90 -0.01
CA GLY A 125 0.95 7.69 -0.12
C GLY A 125 2.19 6.94 -0.58
#